data_AF-A0AAF0SX08-F1
#
_entry.id   AF-A0AAF0SX08-F1
#
_cell.length_a   1.000
_cell.length_b   1.000
_cell.length_c   1.000
_cell.angle_alpha   90.00
_cell.angle_beta   90.00
_cell.angle_gamma   90.00
#
_symmetry.space_group_name_H-M   'P 1'
#
loop_
_entity.id
_entity.type
_entity.pdbx_description
1 polymer ?
#
loop_
_entity_poly.entity_id
_entity_poly.type
_entity_poly.pdbx_seq_one_letter_code
_entity_poly.pdbx_strand_id
1 'polypeptide(L)'
;MMINYQGEDFTETEFYGREILEAIQLTNKFPTPKKVLIDMLEEMIHEQLDFIDKEELNNYINAKKYVQTLTEDEVKNLCFEVKDLYEDVLKEFEIKL
;
A
#
# COMPACT_ATOMS: atom_id res chain seq x y z
N MET A 1 9.39 11.13 -1.27
CA MET A 1 10.59 11.18 -2.14
C MET A 1 10.17 10.61 -3.50
N MET A 2 10.86 10.93 -4.59
CA MET A 2 10.43 10.46 -5.91
C MET A 2 11.18 9.17 -6.26
N ILE A 3 10.47 8.18 -6.79
CA ILE A 3 11.01 6.94 -7.35
C ILE A 3 11.05 7.10 -8.87
N ASN A 4 12.23 6.95 -9.46
CA ASN A 4 12.37 6.97 -10.92
C ASN A 4 12.25 5.55 -11.46
N TYR A 5 11.20 5.28 -12.24
CA TYR A 5 10.96 4.00 -12.90
C TYR A 5 10.73 4.25 -14.39
N GLN A 6 11.55 3.62 -15.23
CA GLN A 6 11.50 3.77 -16.69
C GLN A 6 11.57 5.22 -17.21
N GLY A 7 12.20 6.12 -16.44
CA GLY A 7 12.34 7.54 -16.81
C GLY A 7 11.17 8.42 -16.37
N GLU A 8 10.16 7.87 -15.69
CA GLU A 8 9.08 8.59 -15.06
C GLU A 8 9.30 8.67 -13.54
N ASP A 9 9.00 9.82 -12.96
CA ASP A 9 9.11 10.06 -11.52
C ASP A 9 7.73 9.86 -10.87
N PHE A 10 7.66 8.90 -9.96
CA PHE A 10 6.48 8.60 -9.15
C PHE A 10 6.71 9.01 -7.70
N THR A 11 5.68 9.47 -7.02
CA THR A 11 5.70 9.50 -5.54
C THR A 11 5.71 8.07 -4.99
N GLU A 12 6.15 7.87 -3.75
CA GLU A 12 6.04 6.53 -3.14
C GLU A 12 4.58 6.05 -3.03
N THR A 13 3.63 6.96 -2.81
CA THR A 13 2.20 6.63 -2.78
C THR A 13 1.70 6.13 -4.14
N GLU A 14 2.11 6.76 -5.25
CA GLU A 14 1.75 6.29 -6.59
C GLU A 14 2.42 4.96 -6.92
N PHE A 15 3.66 4.76 -6.47
CA PHE A 15 4.43 3.56 -6.81
C PHE A 15 4.03 2.34 -5.97
N TYR A 16 3.82 2.50 -4.65
CA TYR A 16 3.45 1.41 -3.72
C TYR A 16 1.96 1.37 -3.39
N GLY A 17 1.15 2.22 -4.05
CA GLY A 17 -0.26 2.42 -3.70
C GLY A 17 -1.08 1.14 -3.79
N ARG A 18 -0.76 0.24 -4.73
CA ARG A 18 -1.45 -1.03 -4.89
C ARG A 18 -1.24 -1.93 -3.67
N GLU A 19 0.01 -2.15 -3.27
CA GLU A 19 0.35 -3.01 -2.13
C GLU A 19 -0.27 -2.48 -0.83
N ILE A 20 -0.31 -1.15 -0.68
CA ILE A 20 -0.95 -0.49 0.45
C ILE A 20 -2.48 -0.64 0.40
N LEU A 21 -3.11 -0.50 -0.77
CA LEU A 21 -4.55 -0.69 -0.93
C LEU A 21 -4.97 -2.11 -0.55
N GLU A 22 -4.26 -3.12 -1.04
CA GLU A 22 -4.54 -4.52 -0.72
C GLU A 22 -4.46 -4.76 0.80
N ALA A 23 -3.43 -4.24 1.46
CA ALA A 23 -3.31 -4.33 2.91
C ALA A 23 -4.47 -3.60 3.63
N ILE A 24 -4.87 -2.42 3.17
CA ILE A 24 -6.02 -1.70 3.74
C ILE A 24 -7.30 -2.54 3.60
N GLN A 25 -7.55 -3.14 2.44
CA GLN A 25 -8.75 -3.96 2.18
C GLN A 25 -8.86 -5.18 3.10
N LEU A 26 -7.73 -5.76 3.51
CA LEU A 26 -7.69 -6.86 4.47
C LEU A 26 -7.98 -6.39 5.91
N THR A 27 -7.82 -5.10 6.19
CA THR A 27 -8.14 -4.50 7.48
C THR A 27 -9.56 -3.96 7.43
N ASN A 28 -10.50 -4.56 8.16
CA ASN A 28 -11.91 -4.11 8.23
C ASN A 28 -12.10 -2.73 8.93
N LYS A 29 -11.15 -1.80 8.77
CA LYS A 29 -11.07 -0.50 9.42
C LYS A 29 -10.47 0.51 8.45
N PHE A 30 -11.18 1.60 8.23
CA PHE A 30 -10.69 2.72 7.43
C PHE A 30 -10.90 4.07 8.17
N PRO A 31 -9.89 4.95 8.23
CA PRO A 31 -8.50 4.73 7.81
C PRO A 31 -7.81 3.67 8.69
N THR A 32 -6.87 2.93 8.12
CA THR A 32 -6.16 1.85 8.82
C THR A 32 -5.09 2.44 9.73
N PRO A 33 -5.06 2.08 11.03
CA PRO A 33 -3.99 2.54 11.94
C PRO A 33 -2.61 2.06 11.47
N LYS A 34 -1.55 2.87 11.65
CA LYS A 34 -0.19 2.56 11.18
C LYS A 34 0.29 1.18 11.57
N LYS A 35 0.14 0.83 12.85
CA LYS A 35 0.56 -0.47 13.35
C LYS A 35 -0.14 -1.62 12.62
N VAL A 36 -1.46 -1.51 12.44
CA VAL A 36 -2.28 -2.53 11.78
C VAL A 36 -1.90 -2.66 10.31
N LEU A 37 -1.65 -1.54 9.62
CA LEU A 37 -1.21 -1.54 8.22
C LEU A 37 0.15 -2.22 8.05
N ILE A 38 1.11 -1.94 8.94
CA ILE A 38 2.43 -2.59 8.93
C ILE A 38 2.31 -4.09 9.20
N ASP A 39 1.52 -4.47 10.21
CA ASP A 39 1.30 -5.87 10.57
C ASP A 39 0.70 -6.64 9.38
N MET A 40 -0.27 -6.03 8.67
CA MET A 40 -0.90 -6.64 7.49
C MET A 40 0.07 -6.77 6.31
N LEU A 41 0.86 -5.74 6.01
CA LEU A 41 1.90 -5.82 4.97
C LEU A 41 2.94 -6.90 5.31
N GLU A 42 3.27 -7.10 6.58
CA GLU A 42 4.18 -8.15 7.01
C GLU A 42 3.58 -9.56 6.85
N GLU A 43 2.31 -9.73 7.18
CA GLU A 43 1.56 -10.97 6.94
C GLU A 43 1.53 -11.31 5.44
N MET A 44 1.17 -10.35 4.59
CA MET A 44 1.16 -10.53 3.13
C MET A 44 2.54 -10.91 2.57
N ILE A 45 3.62 -10.26 3.02
CA ILE A 45 4.98 -10.61 2.59
C ILE A 45 5.31 -12.06 2.95
N HIS A 46 4.94 -12.52 4.15
CA HIS A 46 5.21 -13.89 4.57
C HIS A 46 4.36 -14.91 3.80
N GLU A 47 3.10 -14.60 3.54
CA GLU A 47 2.19 -15.52 2.83
C GLU A 47 2.45 -15.59 1.34
N GLN A 48 2.80 -14.48 0.70
CA GLN A 48 2.97 -14.39 -0.75
C GLN A 48 4.39 -14.73 -1.23
N LEU A 49 5.38 -14.82 -0.32
CA LEU A 49 6.81 -14.99 -0.65
C LEU A 49 7.11 -16.10 -1.66
N ASP A 50 6.39 -17.23 -1.57
CA ASP A 50 6.60 -18.39 -2.43
C ASP A 50 5.79 -18.34 -3.75
N PHE A 51 4.88 -17.37 -3.87
CA PHE A 51 3.89 -17.29 -4.96
C PHE A 51 4.13 -16.13 -5.94
N ILE A 52 4.83 -15.08 -5.52
CA ILE A 52 5.13 -13.90 -6.34
C ILE A 52 6.59 -13.88 -6.77
N ASP A 53 6.90 -13.15 -7.83
CA ASP A 53 8.29 -12.97 -8.23
C ASP A 53 9.05 -12.00 -7.31
N LYS A 54 10.37 -11.95 -7.49
CA LYS A 54 11.25 -11.13 -6.65
C LYS A 54 10.97 -9.63 -6.79
N GLU A 55 10.54 -9.16 -7.95
CA GLU A 55 10.25 -7.75 -8.18
C GLU A 55 8.99 -7.35 -7.40
N GLU A 56 7.91 -8.12 -7.55
CA GLU A 56 6.66 -7.90 -6.83
C GLU A 56 6.86 -8.01 -5.31
N LEU A 57 7.61 -9.01 -4.83
CA LEU A 57 7.97 -9.13 -3.41
C LEU A 57 8.70 -7.89 -2.88
N ASN A 58 9.61 -7.33 -3.67
CA ASN A 58 10.35 -6.14 -3.26
C ASN A 58 9.42 -4.92 -3.14
N ASN A 59 8.36 -4.83 -3.94
CA ASN A 59 7.37 -3.77 -3.83
C ASN A 59 6.66 -3.84 -2.47
N TYR A 60 6.16 -5.00 -2.05
CA TYR A 60 5.56 -5.15 -0.72
C TYR A 60 6.53 -4.83 0.42
N ILE A 61 7.78 -5.31 0.33
CA ILE A 61 8.82 -5.02 1.32
C ILE A 61 9.07 -3.50 1.42
N ASN A 62 9.13 -2.81 0.29
CA ASN A 62 9.40 -1.37 0.26
C ASN A 62 8.17 -0.55 0.63
N ALA A 63 6.96 -0.98 0.28
CA ALA A 63 5.71 -0.41 0.78
C ALA A 63 5.66 -0.43 2.30
N LYS A 64 6.01 -1.57 2.92
CA LYS A 64 6.11 -1.69 4.39
C LYS A 64 7.13 -0.71 4.96
N LYS A 65 8.32 -0.62 4.37
CA LYS A 65 9.37 0.32 4.82
C LYS A 65 8.91 1.76 4.69
N TYR A 66 8.22 2.11 3.61
CA TYR A 66 7.65 3.43 3.40
C TYR A 66 6.66 3.77 4.52
N VAL A 67 5.65 2.93 4.77
CA VAL A 67 4.69 3.12 5.88
C VAL A 67 5.39 3.23 7.23
N GLN A 68 6.46 2.47 7.47
CA GLN A 68 7.25 2.55 8.70
C GLN A 68 7.89 3.93 8.92
N THR A 69 8.27 4.65 7.87
CA THR A 69 8.87 6.00 7.96
C THR A 69 7.89 7.09 8.30
N LEU A 70 6.60 6.88 8.03
CA LEU A 70 5.54 7.88 8.23
C LEU A 70 5.08 7.96 9.68
N THR A 71 4.58 9.11 10.13
CA THR A 71 3.85 9.26 11.39
C THR A 71 2.43 8.67 11.30
N GLU A 72 1.71 8.55 12.43
CA GLU A 72 0.32 8.08 12.42
C GLU A 72 -0.60 8.98 11.58
N ASP A 73 -0.42 10.31 11.68
CA ASP A 73 -1.20 11.28 10.91
C ASP A 73 -0.88 11.21 9.42
N GLU A 74 0.37 10.98 9.04
CA GLU A 74 0.76 10.77 7.65
C GLU A 74 0.21 9.45 7.08
N VAL A 75 0.21 8.37 7.86
CA VAL A 75 -0.43 7.10 7.43
C VAL A 75 -1.94 7.27 7.26
N LYS A 76 -2.58 8.06 8.13
CA LYS A 76 -3.99 8.40 7.97
C LYS A 76 -4.22 9.10 6.62
N ASN A 77 -3.41 10.09 6.27
CA ASN A 77 -3.51 10.78 4.98
C ASN A 77 -3.24 9.82 3.81
N LEU A 78 -2.21 8.99 3.92
CA LEU A 78 -1.87 7.96 2.94
C LEU A 78 -3.06 7.02 2.65
N CYS A 79 -3.83 6.61 3.67
CA CYS A 79 -5.01 5.77 3.46
C CYS A 79 -6.05 6.45 2.55
N PHE A 80 -6.24 7.77 2.70
CA PHE A 80 -7.14 8.53 1.85
C PHE A 80 -6.55 8.74 0.45
N GLU A 81 -5.26 9.09 0.34
CA GLU A 81 -4.59 9.27 -0.95
C GLU A 81 -4.64 7.98 -1.79
N VAL A 82 -4.33 6.84 -1.20
CA VAL A 82 -4.42 5.53 -1.87
C VAL A 82 -5.86 5.23 -2.27
N LYS A 83 -6.84 5.44 -1.39
CA LYS A 83 -8.25 5.26 -1.75
C LYS A 83 -8.63 6.14 -2.95
N ASP A 84 -8.21 7.38 -2.97
CA ASP A 84 -8.55 8.35 -4.01
C ASP A 84 -7.87 7.97 -5.35
N LEU A 85 -6.62 7.51 -5.32
CA LEU A 85 -5.90 7.00 -6.51
C LEU A 85 -6.62 5.83 -7.18
N TYR A 86 -7.25 4.96 -6.40
CA TYR A 86 -7.94 3.77 -6.90
C TYR A 86 -9.47 3.89 -6.86
N GLU A 87 -10.03 5.08 -6.65
CA GLU A 87 -11.46 5.25 -6.40
C GLU A 87 -12.32 4.72 -7.56
N ASP A 88 -11.92 5.00 -8.80
CA ASP A 88 -12.63 4.56 -10.00
C ASP A 88 -12.62 3.03 -10.13
N VAL A 89 -11.48 2.40 -9.82
CA VAL A 89 -11.34 0.94 -9.81
C VAL A 89 -12.23 0.33 -8.71
N LEU A 90 -12.18 0.89 -7.50
CA LEU A 90 -13.03 0.41 -6.39
C LEU A 90 -14.53 0.52 -6.73
N LYS A 91 -14.95 1.60 -7.39
CA LYS A 91 -16.33 1.79 -7.86
C LYS A 91 -16.71 0.78 -8.94
N GLU A 92 -15.84 0.54 -9.92
CA GLU A 92 -16.09 -0.42 -11.01
C GLU A 92 -16.35 -1.83 -10.47
N PHE A 93 -15.63 -2.23 -9.42
CA PHE A 93 -15.74 -3.55 -8.80
C PHE A 93 -16.66 -3.59 -7.56
N GLU A 94 -17.41 -2.52 -7.27
CA GLU A 94 -18.28 -2.37 -6.09
C GLU A 94 -17.59 -2.67 -4.74
N ILE A 95 -16.27 -2.45 -4.66
CA ILE A 95 -15.44 -2.73 -3.48
C ILE A 95 -15.61 -1.61 -2.45
N LYS A 96 -15.79 -1.99 -1.18
CA LYS A 96 -15.89 -1.05 -0.04
C LYS A 96 -14.68 -1.19 0.88
N LEU A 97 -14.15 -0.05 1.31
CA LEU A 97 -13.11 0.09 2.34
C LEU A 97 -13.74 0.36 3.71
#